data_AF-A0A956CR08-F1
#
_entry.id   AF-A0A956CR08-F1
#
_cell.length_a   1.000
_cell.length_b   1.000
_cell.length_c   1.000
_cell.angle_alpha   90.00
_cell.angle_beta   90.00
_cell.angle_gamma   90.00
#
_symmetry.space_group_name_H-M   'P 1'
#
loop_
_entity.id
_entity.type
_entity.pdbx_description
1 polymer ?
#
loop_
_entity_poly.entity_id
_entity_poly.type
_entity_poly.pdbx_seq_one_letter_code
_entity_poly.pdbx_strand_id
1 'polypeptide(L)'
;MALVGLCGFGALGDGFQRSIDTGATRGTGAAAQAGSPASVGRQAALAGVAGRLASSGGEATKLIKGLALRFPESAVGRMVSDGSYFKLDDFLAAHVRGARYHDAVHSAEVSSLAYDLARRRGLANADAQFLSEVGIVHDFDPARAAGSSPRVAATLGQMGDIAAHMGWDTRHRAMAEALIQRTMYPFAGAEVEKYESLVRALPAEDAAFVLREGPVLSEYADKGGNYMLRRFRTTFDKVRGLVREIDPTGKLTPRDLDTGAFLRAIGRPPAFLEDVGVAERVTGSADAVLGIGRDMLERIAPDLVHRLETNEGLFNTIVGTKPSAP
;
A
#
# COMPACT_ATOMS: atom_id res chain seq x y z
N MET A 1 26.42 16.01 -10.92
CA MET A 1 25.49 15.81 -9.80
C MET A 1 24.08 16.02 -10.33
N ALA A 2 23.34 14.94 -10.57
CA ALA A 2 21.99 15.01 -11.12
C ALA A 2 21.04 15.54 -10.04
N LEU A 3 20.40 16.69 -10.28
CA LEU A 3 19.23 17.12 -9.54
C LEU A 3 18.13 16.08 -9.80
N VAL A 4 17.75 15.34 -8.76
CA VAL A 4 16.51 14.57 -8.76
C VAL A 4 15.39 15.59 -8.83
N GLY A 5 14.81 15.74 -10.03
CA GLY A 5 13.61 16.53 -10.24
C GLY A 5 12.48 15.90 -9.45
N LEU A 6 12.15 16.49 -8.30
CA LEU A 6 10.78 16.52 -7.80
C LEU A 6 9.97 17.24 -8.87
N CYS A 7 9.55 16.52 -9.90
CA CYS A 7 8.63 17.01 -10.91
C CYS A 7 7.39 17.49 -10.17
N GLY A 8 7.18 18.80 -10.23
CA GLY A 8 6.05 19.44 -9.61
C GLY A 8 4.76 18.85 -10.14
N PHE A 9 3.76 18.78 -9.28
CA PHE A 9 2.36 18.56 -9.62
C PHE A 9 1.74 19.73 -10.43
N GLY A 10 2.55 20.48 -11.17
CA GLY A 10 2.14 21.66 -11.92
C GLY A 10 2.35 21.47 -13.40
N ALA A 11 1.36 20.86 -14.07
CA ALA A 11 0.93 21.10 -15.45
C ALA A 11 0.29 19.84 -16.05
N LEU A 12 -1.02 19.64 -15.82
CA LEU A 12 -1.87 18.93 -16.77
C LEU A 12 -3.21 19.68 -16.81
N GLY A 13 -3.35 20.51 -17.83
CA GLY A 13 -4.55 21.31 -18.13
C GLY A 13 -5.60 20.51 -18.89
N ASP A 14 -6.85 20.92 -18.66
CA ASP A 14 -8.04 20.87 -19.49
C ASP A 14 -8.19 19.71 -20.49
N GLY A 15 -8.99 18.71 -20.10
CA GLY A 15 -9.54 17.79 -21.09
C GLY A 15 -10.14 16.49 -20.58
N PHE A 16 -11.09 16.50 -19.62
CA PHE A 16 -12.05 15.39 -19.55
C PHE A 16 -13.33 15.76 -18.78
N GLN A 17 -14.28 16.38 -19.49
CA GLN A 17 -15.65 16.56 -19.04
C GLN A 17 -16.57 15.80 -20.01
N ARG A 18 -17.00 14.58 -19.65
CA ARG A 18 -18.34 14.06 -19.95
C ARG A 18 -18.63 12.69 -19.33
N SER A 19 -19.76 12.67 -18.63
CA SER A 19 -20.69 11.56 -18.39
C SER A 19 -20.26 10.47 -17.39
N ILE A 20 -20.96 10.41 -16.25
CA ILE A 20 -22.02 9.40 -16.00
C ILE A 20 -22.88 9.91 -14.82
N ASP A 21 -24.15 10.17 -15.11
CA ASP A 21 -25.24 10.22 -14.13
C ASP A 21 -25.99 8.89 -14.21
N THR A 22 -26.28 8.27 -13.07
CA THR A 22 -27.63 7.80 -12.62
C THR A 22 -27.52 6.74 -11.52
N GLY A 23 -28.40 6.86 -10.51
CA GLY A 23 -28.98 5.70 -9.82
C GLY A 23 -28.76 5.58 -8.31
N ALA A 24 -29.64 6.20 -7.52
CA ALA A 24 -29.80 5.94 -6.09
C ALA A 24 -30.62 4.66 -5.81
N THR A 25 -30.37 3.96 -4.69
CA THR A 25 -31.38 3.56 -3.67
C THR A 25 -30.79 2.83 -2.45
N ARG A 26 -31.47 3.00 -1.31
CA ARG A 26 -31.16 2.54 0.06
C ARG A 26 -31.49 1.06 0.30
N GLY A 27 -30.86 0.47 1.32
CA GLY A 27 -31.36 -0.74 2.00
C GLY A 27 -30.63 -1.03 3.31
N THR A 28 -31.32 -0.84 4.44
CA THR A 28 -30.88 -1.13 5.81
C THR A 28 -31.15 -2.58 6.20
N GLY A 29 -30.23 -3.22 6.92
CA GLY A 29 -30.52 -4.45 7.67
C GLY A 29 -29.27 -5.13 8.23
N ALA A 30 -28.95 -4.91 9.51
CA ALA A 30 -27.96 -5.69 10.25
C ALA A 30 -28.67 -6.47 11.35
N ALA A 31 -28.80 -7.79 11.15
CA ALA A 31 -29.22 -8.74 12.17
C ALA A 31 -27.99 -9.29 12.90
N ALA A 32 -28.06 -9.35 14.23
CA ALA A 32 -27.02 -9.90 15.08
C ALA A 32 -26.90 -11.42 14.89
N GLN A 33 -25.70 -11.91 14.54
CA GLN A 33 -25.37 -13.33 14.56
C GLN A 33 -24.60 -13.70 15.82
N ALA A 34 -25.11 -14.72 16.52
CA ALA A 34 -24.52 -15.33 17.70
C ALA A 34 -23.20 -16.05 17.37
N GLY A 35 -22.23 -15.95 18.30
CA GLY A 35 -20.87 -16.45 18.13
C GLY A 35 -20.79 -17.96 17.95
N SER A 36 -20.06 -18.38 16.90
CA SER A 36 -19.68 -19.77 16.64
C SER A 36 -18.55 -20.23 17.59
N PRO A 37 -18.47 -21.53 17.97
CA PRO A 37 -17.39 -22.11 18.78
C PRO A 37 -15.96 -21.87 18.24
N ALA A 38 -15.80 -21.56 16.95
CA ALA A 38 -14.53 -21.16 16.35
C ALA A 38 -13.96 -19.83 16.91
N SER A 39 -14.78 -19.02 17.57
CA SER A 39 -14.39 -17.75 18.19
C SER A 39 -13.61 -17.93 19.50
N VAL A 40 -13.86 -19.01 20.24
CA VAL A 40 -13.23 -19.28 21.54
C VAL A 40 -11.77 -19.73 21.38
N GLY A 41 -11.48 -20.55 20.38
CA GLY A 41 -10.09 -20.94 20.04
C GLY A 41 -9.25 -19.77 19.53
N ARG A 42 -9.85 -18.83 18.78
CA ARG A 42 -9.17 -17.61 18.29
C ARG A 42 -8.86 -16.62 19.41
N GLN A 43 -9.74 -16.46 20.40
CA GLN A 43 -9.48 -15.60 21.55
C GLN A 43 -8.31 -16.11 22.41
N ALA A 44 -8.16 -17.43 22.57
CA ALA A 44 -7.03 -18.03 23.28
C ALA A 44 -5.69 -17.82 22.52
N ALA A 45 -5.70 -17.92 21.18
CA ALA A 45 -4.53 -17.61 20.36
C ALA A 45 -4.14 -16.12 20.45
N LEU A 46 -5.12 -15.21 20.39
CA LEU A 46 -4.90 -13.76 20.54
C LEU A 46 -4.41 -13.39 21.95
N ALA A 47 -4.89 -14.06 23.00
CA ALA A 47 -4.40 -13.89 24.37
C ALA A 47 -2.94 -14.38 24.52
N GLY A 48 -2.57 -15.46 23.84
CA GLY A 48 -1.19 -15.94 23.77
C GLY A 48 -0.25 -14.97 23.03
N VAL A 49 -0.73 -14.30 21.98
CA VAL A 49 0.00 -13.22 21.29
C VAL A 49 0.17 -12.02 22.21
N ALA A 50 -0.88 -11.61 22.92
CA ALA A 50 -0.85 -10.49 23.86
C ALA A 50 0.15 -10.70 25.02
N GLY A 51 0.23 -11.91 25.58
CA GLY A 51 1.22 -12.26 26.60
C GLY A 51 2.68 -12.18 26.11
N ARG A 52 2.94 -12.47 24.82
CA ARG A 52 4.26 -12.33 24.17
C ARG A 52 4.56 -10.91 23.67
N LEU A 53 3.64 -9.94 23.82
CA LEU A 53 3.88 -8.53 23.49
C LEU A 53 4.73 -7.81 24.55
N ALA A 54 4.69 -8.29 25.80
CA ALA A 54 5.19 -7.56 26.96
C ALA A 54 6.72 -7.68 27.18
N SER A 55 7.41 -8.58 26.47
CA SER A 55 8.85 -8.81 26.62
C SER A 55 9.61 -8.56 25.30
N SER A 56 10.61 -7.68 25.40
CA SER A 56 11.77 -7.48 24.50
C SER A 56 11.64 -6.90 23.07
N GLY A 57 10.51 -6.34 22.64
CA GLY A 57 10.40 -5.73 21.29
C GLY A 57 10.73 -4.23 21.23
N GLY A 58 11.53 -3.81 20.23
CA GLY A 58 11.64 -2.40 19.83
C GLY A 58 10.29 -1.82 19.33
N GLU A 59 10.20 -0.50 19.12
CA GLU A 59 8.95 0.17 18.73
C GLU A 59 8.30 -0.45 17.47
N ALA A 60 9.12 -0.78 16.46
CA ALA A 60 8.67 -1.46 15.23
C ALA A 60 7.98 -2.80 15.52
N THR A 61 8.57 -3.64 16.38
CA THR A 61 8.02 -4.93 16.79
C THR A 61 6.64 -4.76 17.46
N LYS A 62 6.47 -3.73 18.30
CA LYS A 62 5.18 -3.45 18.95
C LYS A 62 4.13 -3.02 17.93
N LEU A 63 4.50 -2.17 16.97
CA LEU A 63 3.59 -1.70 15.92
C LEU A 63 3.15 -2.85 15.00
N ILE A 64 4.09 -3.70 14.55
CA ILE A 64 3.80 -4.86 13.69
C ILE A 64 2.90 -5.86 14.43
N LYS A 65 3.21 -6.19 15.68
CA LYS A 65 2.36 -7.09 16.47
C LYS A 65 0.96 -6.49 16.73
N GLY A 66 0.85 -5.17 16.88
CA GLY A 66 -0.44 -4.49 16.96
C GLY A 66 -1.27 -4.59 15.68
N LEU A 67 -0.63 -4.50 14.50
CA LEU A 67 -1.27 -4.75 13.21
C LEU A 67 -1.72 -6.21 13.09
N ALA A 68 -0.89 -7.17 13.49
CA ALA A 68 -1.23 -8.59 13.49
C ALA A 68 -2.47 -8.89 14.35
N LEU A 69 -2.62 -8.24 15.50
CA LEU A 69 -3.82 -8.37 16.33
C LEU A 69 -5.07 -7.78 15.66
N ARG A 70 -4.92 -6.69 14.90
CA ARG A 70 -6.03 -6.04 14.19
C ARG A 70 -6.43 -6.81 12.93
N PHE A 71 -5.47 -7.44 12.26
CA PHE A 71 -5.65 -8.17 11.00
C PHE A 71 -5.06 -9.58 11.10
N PRO A 72 -5.62 -10.46 11.94
CA PRO A 72 -5.03 -11.76 12.25
C PRO A 72 -4.96 -12.72 11.06
N GLU A 73 -5.83 -12.53 10.08
CA GLU A 73 -5.88 -13.36 8.88
C GLU A 73 -4.95 -12.87 7.76
N SER A 74 -4.40 -11.64 7.87
CA SER A 74 -3.44 -11.08 6.91
C SER A 74 -2.08 -11.78 6.95
N ALA A 75 -1.21 -11.55 5.96
CA ALA A 75 0.16 -12.07 5.97
C ALA A 75 0.95 -11.62 7.22
N VAL A 76 0.75 -10.39 7.69
CA VAL A 76 1.32 -9.90 8.95
C VAL A 76 0.79 -10.67 10.16
N GLY A 77 -0.53 -10.93 10.18
CA GLY A 77 -1.19 -11.71 11.22
C GLY A 77 -0.61 -13.12 11.34
N ARG A 78 -0.46 -13.80 10.21
CA ARG A 78 0.14 -15.15 10.11
C ARG A 78 1.62 -15.14 10.51
N MET A 79 2.43 -14.27 9.89
CA MET A 79 3.85 -14.12 10.21
C MET A 79 4.11 -13.95 11.72
N VAL A 80 3.29 -13.16 12.42
CA VAL A 80 3.45 -12.93 13.87
C VAL A 80 2.94 -14.10 14.72
N SER A 81 1.87 -14.79 14.29
CA SER A 81 1.19 -15.80 15.10
C SER A 81 1.82 -17.19 15.01
N ASP A 82 2.18 -17.64 13.80
CA ASP A 82 2.70 -18.98 13.55
C ASP A 82 4.08 -18.98 12.87
N GLY A 83 4.62 -17.80 12.52
CA GLY A 83 5.91 -17.70 11.84
C GLY A 83 5.84 -18.03 10.35
N SER A 84 4.65 -17.99 9.73
CA SER A 84 4.48 -18.14 8.29
C SER A 84 5.39 -17.18 7.52
N TYR A 85 5.96 -17.67 6.43
CA TYR A 85 6.81 -16.96 5.47
C TYR A 85 8.19 -16.55 6.01
N PHE A 86 8.22 -15.73 7.06
CA PHE A 86 9.44 -15.22 7.67
C PHE A 86 9.32 -15.21 9.19
N LYS A 87 10.45 -15.41 9.89
CA LYS A 87 10.52 -15.01 11.29
C LYS A 87 10.51 -13.49 11.36
N LEU A 88 9.91 -12.93 12.41
CA LEU A 88 9.80 -11.48 12.58
C LEU A 88 11.18 -10.78 12.55
N ASP A 89 12.21 -11.39 13.13
CA ASP A 89 13.57 -10.82 13.13
C ASP A 89 14.20 -10.80 11.73
N ASP A 90 13.94 -11.84 10.92
CA ASP A 90 14.41 -11.92 9.53
C ASP A 90 13.69 -10.87 8.67
N PHE A 91 12.38 -10.70 8.87
CA PHE A 91 11.59 -9.65 8.23
C PHE A 91 12.09 -8.24 8.59
N LEU A 92 12.42 -8.00 9.87
CA LEU A 92 13.01 -6.73 10.31
C LEU A 92 14.42 -6.52 9.72
N ALA A 93 15.19 -7.59 9.52
CA ALA A 93 16.53 -7.52 8.93
C ALA A 93 16.50 -7.32 7.40
N ALA A 94 15.42 -7.71 6.74
CA ALA A 94 15.23 -7.53 5.31
C ALA A 94 14.92 -6.08 4.89
N HIS A 95 14.68 -5.19 5.86
CA HIS A 95 14.37 -3.78 5.63
C HIS A 95 15.42 -2.86 6.24
N VAL A 96 15.52 -1.65 5.71
CA VAL A 96 16.39 -0.61 6.28
C VAL A 96 15.95 -0.31 7.72
N ARG A 97 16.92 -0.34 8.63
CA ARG A 97 16.70 0.01 10.04
C ARG A 97 16.70 1.52 10.27
N GLY A 98 15.93 1.97 11.24
CA GLY A 98 15.88 3.36 11.71
C GLY A 98 14.55 4.06 11.43
N ALA A 99 14.44 5.34 11.81
CA ALA A 99 13.24 6.16 11.61
C ALA A 99 13.10 6.60 10.14
N ARG A 100 12.75 5.64 9.27
CA ARG A 100 12.59 5.80 7.82
C ARG A 100 11.13 5.57 7.42
N TYR A 101 10.77 6.03 6.22
CA TYR A 101 9.42 5.81 5.72
C TYR A 101 9.26 4.36 5.28
N HIS A 102 10.14 3.89 4.39
CA HIS A 102 10.13 2.55 3.81
C HIS A 102 10.83 1.53 4.73
N ASP A 103 10.30 1.33 5.94
CA ASP A 103 10.77 0.35 6.92
C ASP A 103 9.84 -0.87 6.99
N ALA A 104 10.20 -1.87 7.82
CA ALA A 104 9.37 -3.06 8.01
C ALA A 104 7.96 -2.76 8.57
N VAL A 105 7.77 -1.63 9.26
CA VAL A 105 6.45 -1.22 9.74
C VAL A 105 5.59 -0.78 8.56
N HIS A 106 6.16 -0.04 7.61
CA HIS A 106 5.47 0.36 6.40
C HIS A 106 5.01 -0.86 5.59
N SER A 107 5.88 -1.83 5.28
CA SER A 107 5.48 -3.06 4.58
C SER A 107 4.37 -3.82 5.33
N ALA A 108 4.40 -3.85 6.66
CA ALA A 108 3.33 -4.45 7.45
C ALA A 108 2.00 -3.67 7.36
N GLU A 109 2.05 -2.34 7.28
CA GLU A 109 0.88 -1.49 7.06
C GLU A 109 0.28 -1.68 5.66
N VAL A 110 1.13 -1.71 4.62
CA VAL A 110 0.72 -2.01 3.24
C VAL A 110 0.04 -3.37 3.17
N SER A 111 0.70 -4.40 3.70
CA SER A 111 0.17 -5.77 3.78
C SER A 111 -1.20 -5.84 4.47
N SER A 112 -1.35 -5.14 5.60
CA SER A 112 -2.59 -5.14 6.38
C SER A 112 -3.72 -4.40 5.69
N LEU A 113 -3.42 -3.24 5.08
CA LEU A 113 -4.41 -2.43 4.41
C LEU A 113 -4.85 -3.04 3.08
N ALA A 114 -3.92 -3.62 2.31
CA ALA A 114 -4.25 -4.36 1.09
C ALA A 114 -5.23 -5.50 1.39
N TYR A 115 -5.00 -6.26 2.47
CA TYR A 115 -5.94 -7.29 2.94
C TYR A 115 -7.31 -6.71 3.28
N ASP A 116 -7.37 -5.67 4.14
CA ASP A 116 -8.65 -5.06 4.57
C ASP A 116 -9.46 -4.54 3.38
N LEU A 117 -8.82 -3.80 2.46
CA LEU A 117 -9.49 -3.26 1.27
C LEU A 117 -9.98 -4.37 0.34
N ALA A 118 -9.20 -5.42 0.11
CA ALA A 118 -9.62 -6.58 -0.69
C ALA A 118 -10.84 -7.26 -0.07
N ARG A 119 -10.83 -7.52 1.24
CA ARG A 119 -11.97 -8.14 1.94
C ARG A 119 -13.22 -7.26 1.92
N ARG A 120 -13.08 -5.95 2.11
CA ARG A 120 -14.20 -4.99 2.03
C ARG A 120 -14.79 -4.87 0.62
N ARG A 121 -14.00 -5.13 -0.42
CA ARG A 121 -14.46 -5.23 -1.82
C ARG A 121 -15.08 -6.58 -2.17
N GLY A 122 -15.08 -7.53 -1.23
CA GLY A 122 -15.68 -8.85 -1.42
C GLY A 122 -14.79 -9.86 -2.14
N LEU A 123 -13.48 -9.62 -2.26
CA LEU A 123 -12.55 -10.61 -2.83
C LEU A 123 -12.54 -11.88 -1.98
N ALA A 124 -12.27 -13.02 -2.63
CA ALA A 124 -12.06 -14.27 -1.95
C ALA A 124 -10.92 -14.16 -0.93
N ASN A 125 -10.96 -14.97 0.12
CA ASN A 125 -9.94 -14.90 1.18
C ASN A 125 -8.53 -15.19 0.65
N ALA A 126 -8.41 -16.13 -0.30
CA ALA A 126 -7.13 -16.47 -0.92
C ALA A 126 -6.53 -15.26 -1.67
N ASP A 127 -7.35 -14.54 -2.45
CA ASP A 127 -6.91 -13.36 -3.21
C ASP A 127 -6.51 -12.20 -2.29
N ALA A 128 -7.31 -11.94 -1.24
CA ALA A 128 -6.99 -10.93 -0.25
C ALA A 128 -5.69 -11.28 0.49
N GLN A 129 -5.49 -12.57 0.79
CA GLN A 129 -4.26 -13.05 1.41
C GLN A 129 -3.06 -12.89 0.48
N PHE A 130 -3.19 -13.22 -0.79
CA PHE A 130 -2.14 -13.02 -1.78
C PHE A 130 -1.73 -11.55 -1.89
N LEU A 131 -2.68 -10.60 -1.94
CA LEU A 131 -2.38 -9.17 -1.93
C LEU A 131 -1.68 -8.73 -0.63
N SER A 132 -2.05 -9.34 0.50
CA SER A 132 -1.37 -9.12 1.77
C SER A 132 0.08 -9.60 1.77
N GLU A 133 0.34 -10.77 1.18
CA GLU A 133 1.68 -11.34 1.01
C GLU A 133 2.51 -10.47 0.08
N VAL A 134 1.96 -9.99 -1.04
CA VAL A 134 2.67 -9.06 -1.93
C VAL A 134 3.01 -7.76 -1.20
N GLY A 135 2.05 -7.20 -0.45
CA GLY A 135 2.25 -5.97 0.32
C GLY A 135 3.34 -6.08 1.39
N ILE A 136 3.53 -7.26 1.99
CA ILE A 136 4.58 -7.43 3.02
C ILE A 136 5.99 -7.47 2.41
N VAL A 137 6.13 -7.79 1.11
CA VAL A 137 7.43 -7.92 0.45
C VAL A 137 7.76 -6.84 -0.57
N HIS A 138 6.83 -5.95 -0.92
CA HIS A 138 7.02 -5.00 -2.01
C HIS A 138 8.30 -4.15 -1.90
N ASP A 139 8.76 -3.90 -0.67
CA ASP A 139 9.92 -3.07 -0.33
C ASP A 139 11.16 -3.87 0.18
N PHE A 140 11.22 -5.18 -0.08
CA PHE A 140 12.35 -6.03 0.33
C PHE A 140 13.66 -5.64 -0.37
N ASP A 141 14.58 -5.04 0.37
CA ASP A 141 15.91 -4.67 -0.11
C ASP A 141 16.91 -4.65 1.06
N PRO A 142 17.44 -5.82 1.49
CA PRO A 142 18.37 -5.91 2.61
C PRO A 142 19.70 -5.19 2.34
N ALA A 143 20.03 -4.97 1.06
CA ALA A 143 21.24 -4.25 0.65
C ALA A 143 21.04 -2.72 0.57
N ARG A 144 19.82 -2.23 0.86
CA ARG A 144 19.51 -0.80 0.77
C ARG A 144 20.28 -0.01 1.82
N ALA A 145 20.98 1.02 1.37
CA ALA A 145 21.68 1.93 2.27
C ALA A 145 20.67 2.80 3.05
N ALA A 146 21.02 3.18 4.27
CA ALA A 146 20.21 4.13 5.02
C ALA A 146 20.20 5.50 4.31
N GLY A 147 19.00 6.00 3.97
CA GLY A 147 18.86 7.28 3.26
C GLY A 147 18.96 7.17 1.74
N SER A 148 18.83 5.98 1.16
CA SER A 148 18.51 5.81 -0.25
C SER A 148 17.02 5.48 -0.42
N SER A 149 16.44 5.93 -1.54
CA SER A 149 15.08 5.60 -1.95
C SER A 149 14.84 4.09 -2.05
N PRO A 150 13.60 3.61 -1.89
CA PRO A 150 13.21 2.24 -2.19
C PRO A 150 13.51 1.91 -3.66
N ARG A 151 13.75 0.63 -3.94
CA ARG A 151 14.16 0.16 -5.27
C ARG A 151 13.35 -1.08 -5.64
N VAL A 152 12.24 -0.88 -6.35
CA VAL A 152 11.41 -1.98 -6.90
C VAL A 152 12.26 -3.00 -7.65
N ALA A 153 13.24 -2.56 -8.46
CA ALA A 153 14.14 -3.48 -9.17
C ALA A 153 14.97 -4.38 -8.25
N ALA A 154 15.34 -3.91 -7.04
CA ALA A 154 16.07 -4.71 -6.07
C ALA A 154 15.17 -5.78 -5.44
N THR A 155 13.92 -5.45 -5.13
CA THR A 155 12.90 -6.43 -4.70
C THR A 155 12.69 -7.48 -5.80
N LEU A 156 12.46 -7.04 -7.04
CA LEU A 156 12.22 -7.93 -8.18
C LEU A 156 13.41 -8.86 -8.47
N GLY A 157 14.65 -8.39 -8.24
CA GLY A 157 15.85 -9.21 -8.38
C GLY A 157 15.95 -10.37 -7.37
N GLN A 158 15.17 -10.34 -6.29
CA GLN A 158 15.16 -11.35 -5.22
C GLN A 158 13.92 -12.25 -5.26
N MET A 159 13.08 -12.15 -6.30
CA MET A 159 11.78 -12.83 -6.35
C MET A 159 11.87 -14.35 -6.33
N GLY A 160 13.00 -14.94 -6.71
CA GLY A 160 13.25 -16.38 -6.52
C GLY A 160 13.24 -16.78 -5.04
N ASP A 161 14.02 -16.08 -4.22
CA ASP A 161 14.13 -16.35 -2.79
C ASP A 161 12.84 -15.96 -2.05
N ILE A 162 12.24 -14.82 -2.41
CA ILE A 162 10.96 -14.37 -1.85
C ILE A 162 9.85 -15.40 -2.14
N ALA A 163 9.72 -15.85 -3.39
CA ALA A 163 8.72 -16.85 -3.76
C ALA A 163 8.91 -18.17 -3.00
N ALA A 164 10.17 -18.60 -2.80
CA ALA A 164 10.48 -19.80 -2.02
C ALA A 164 10.03 -19.67 -0.55
N HIS A 165 10.26 -18.52 0.09
CA HIS A 165 9.78 -18.27 1.45
C HIS A 165 8.26 -18.15 1.54
N MET A 166 7.63 -17.55 0.52
CA MET A 166 6.18 -17.40 0.45
C MET A 166 5.45 -18.71 0.12
N GLY A 167 6.16 -19.70 -0.44
CA GLY A 167 5.54 -20.89 -1.02
C GLY A 167 4.76 -20.58 -2.30
N TRP A 168 5.13 -19.50 -3.01
CA TRP A 168 4.51 -19.13 -4.27
C TRP A 168 4.98 -20.07 -5.40
N ASP A 169 4.03 -20.57 -6.17
CA ASP A 169 4.32 -21.21 -7.44
C ASP A 169 4.73 -20.18 -8.51
N THR A 170 5.04 -20.67 -9.72
CA THR A 170 5.41 -19.82 -10.86
C THR A 170 4.33 -18.79 -11.20
N ARG A 171 3.04 -19.14 -11.04
CA ARG A 171 1.91 -18.26 -11.35
C ARG A 171 1.84 -17.10 -10.35
N HIS A 172 1.82 -17.39 -9.05
CA HIS A 172 1.77 -16.39 -8.00
C HIS A 172 2.99 -15.47 -8.02
N ARG A 173 4.18 -16.03 -8.28
CA ARG A 173 5.39 -15.23 -8.44
C ARG A 173 5.25 -14.22 -9.59
N ALA A 174 4.79 -14.64 -10.77
CA ALA A 174 4.62 -13.74 -11.91
C ALA A 174 3.60 -12.62 -11.64
N MET A 175 2.48 -12.94 -10.98
CA MET A 175 1.50 -11.95 -10.55
C MET A 175 2.09 -10.97 -9.53
N ALA A 176 2.87 -11.47 -8.56
CA ALA A 176 3.53 -10.65 -7.55
C ALA A 176 4.57 -9.70 -8.17
N GLU A 177 5.35 -10.18 -9.15
CA GLU A 177 6.30 -9.34 -9.90
C GLU A 177 5.61 -8.15 -10.57
N ALA A 178 4.45 -8.36 -11.20
CA ALA A 178 3.67 -7.30 -11.82
C ALA A 178 3.08 -6.33 -10.78
N LEU A 179 2.48 -6.85 -9.70
CA LEU A 179 1.91 -6.03 -8.62
C LEU A 179 2.98 -5.16 -7.93
N ILE A 180 4.18 -5.71 -7.67
CA ILE A 180 5.32 -4.98 -7.10
C ILE A 180 5.86 -3.96 -8.11
N GLN A 181 5.92 -4.28 -9.40
CA GLN A 181 6.33 -3.31 -10.41
C GLN A 181 5.39 -2.09 -10.44
N ARG A 182 4.09 -2.27 -10.18
CA ARG A 182 3.13 -1.17 -10.13
C ARG A 182 3.34 -0.21 -8.96
N THR A 183 4.00 -0.62 -7.88
CA THR A 183 4.32 0.28 -6.74
C THR A 183 5.46 1.25 -7.05
N MET A 184 6.09 1.15 -8.23
CA MET A 184 7.12 2.10 -8.65
C MET A 184 6.60 3.54 -8.68
N TYR A 185 7.39 4.46 -8.14
CA TYR A 185 7.08 5.89 -8.14
C TYR A 185 8.25 6.74 -8.67
N PRO A 186 8.02 7.64 -9.65
CA PRO A 186 6.76 7.83 -10.38
C PRO A 186 6.43 6.64 -11.29
N PHE A 187 5.14 6.31 -11.41
CA PHE A 187 4.67 5.28 -12.34
C PHE A 187 4.43 5.91 -13.72
N ALA A 188 5.50 6.05 -14.51
CA ALA A 188 5.48 6.69 -15.83
C ALA A 188 6.62 6.15 -16.73
N GLY A 189 6.50 6.33 -18.04
CA GLY A 189 7.55 6.01 -19.01
C GLY A 189 7.99 4.53 -18.97
N ALA A 190 9.30 4.29 -18.86
CA ALA A 190 9.87 2.93 -18.89
C ALA A 190 9.31 2.00 -17.79
N GLU A 191 8.86 2.54 -16.67
CA GLU A 191 8.28 1.74 -15.58
C GLU A 191 6.88 1.23 -15.92
N VAL A 192 6.12 1.98 -16.71
CA VAL A 192 4.82 1.58 -17.26
C VAL A 192 5.02 0.52 -18.34
N GLU A 193 6.01 0.69 -19.22
CA GLU A 193 6.35 -0.30 -20.25
C GLU A 193 6.74 -1.65 -19.64
N LYS A 194 7.55 -1.62 -18.57
CA LYS A 194 7.93 -2.81 -17.82
C LYS A 194 6.74 -3.48 -17.15
N TYR A 195 5.86 -2.71 -16.50
CA TYR A 195 4.63 -3.24 -15.94
C TYR A 195 3.73 -3.88 -17.01
N GLU A 196 3.49 -3.18 -18.12
CA GLU A 196 2.72 -3.68 -19.26
C GLU A 196 3.28 -4.99 -19.80
N SER A 197 4.60 -5.10 -19.94
CA SER A 197 5.26 -6.35 -20.35
C SER A 197 5.00 -7.50 -19.37
N LEU A 198 5.05 -7.25 -18.06
CA LEU A 198 4.77 -8.27 -17.05
C LEU A 198 3.31 -8.70 -17.10
N VAL A 199 2.36 -7.77 -17.22
CA VAL A 199 0.93 -8.07 -17.30
C VAL A 199 0.60 -8.86 -18.57
N ARG A 200 1.18 -8.50 -19.73
CA ARG A 200 0.98 -9.24 -20.99
C ARG A 200 1.45 -10.68 -20.95
N ALA A 201 2.44 -10.99 -20.11
CA ALA A 201 2.97 -12.34 -19.97
C ALA A 201 2.05 -13.26 -19.13
N LEU A 202 1.06 -12.70 -18.43
CA LEU A 202 0.15 -13.45 -17.58
C LEU A 202 -1.02 -14.06 -18.37
N PRO A 203 -1.59 -15.18 -17.89
CA PRO A 203 -2.92 -15.62 -18.32
C PRO A 203 -3.96 -14.50 -18.18
N ALA A 204 -4.97 -14.49 -19.05
CA ALA A 204 -5.95 -13.39 -19.11
C ALA A 204 -6.67 -13.11 -17.77
N GLU A 205 -6.99 -14.16 -17.01
CA GLU A 205 -7.61 -14.02 -15.68
C GLU A 205 -6.67 -13.33 -14.67
N ASP A 206 -5.38 -13.67 -14.72
CA ASP A 206 -4.36 -13.14 -13.83
C ASP A 206 -4.00 -11.71 -14.20
N ALA A 207 -3.92 -11.42 -15.51
CA ALA A 207 -3.77 -10.07 -16.02
C ALA A 207 -4.92 -9.17 -15.56
N ALA A 208 -6.17 -9.64 -15.68
CA ALA A 208 -7.34 -8.91 -15.21
C ALA A 208 -7.33 -8.69 -13.70
N PHE A 209 -6.88 -9.67 -12.93
CA PHE A 209 -6.67 -9.52 -11.48
C PHE A 209 -5.61 -8.45 -11.18
N VAL A 210 -4.42 -8.54 -11.79
CA VAL A 210 -3.31 -7.61 -11.54
C VAL A 210 -3.68 -6.18 -11.95
N LEU A 211 -4.32 -5.99 -13.11
CA LEU A 211 -4.78 -4.67 -13.55
C LEU A 211 -5.76 -4.04 -12.57
N ARG A 212 -6.62 -4.85 -11.96
CA ARG A 212 -7.61 -4.36 -10.99
C ARG A 212 -7.04 -4.14 -9.60
N GLU A 213 -6.10 -4.98 -9.16
CA GLU A 213 -5.63 -4.96 -7.77
C GLU A 213 -4.32 -4.19 -7.59
N GLY A 214 -3.52 -4.05 -8.63
CA GLY A 214 -2.27 -3.29 -8.64
C GLY A 214 -2.45 -1.83 -8.23
N PRO A 215 -3.42 -1.08 -8.80
CA PRO A 215 -3.66 0.30 -8.40
C PRO A 215 -4.19 0.41 -6.96
N VAL A 216 -4.93 -0.58 -6.46
CA VAL A 216 -5.41 -0.60 -5.08
C VAL A 216 -4.25 -0.78 -4.10
N LEU A 217 -3.34 -1.71 -4.40
CA LEU A 217 -2.12 -1.93 -3.64
C LEU A 217 -1.22 -0.67 -3.66
N SER A 218 -0.93 -0.13 -4.84
CA SER A 218 -0.03 1.03 -4.98
C SER A 218 -0.62 2.33 -4.43
N GLU A 219 -1.84 2.72 -4.83
CA GLU A 219 -2.37 4.05 -4.51
C GLU A 219 -2.97 4.12 -3.09
N TYR A 220 -3.64 3.06 -2.64
CA TYR A 220 -4.31 3.09 -1.33
C TYR A 220 -3.48 2.43 -0.24
N ALA A 221 -2.94 1.23 -0.48
CA ALA A 221 -2.21 0.51 0.56
C ALA A 221 -0.81 1.09 0.79
N ASP A 222 -0.01 1.24 -0.27
CA ASP A 222 1.36 1.74 -0.22
C ASP A 222 1.39 3.26 0.05
N LYS A 223 0.97 4.07 -0.94
CA LYS A 223 0.99 5.53 -0.81
C LYS A 223 0.08 6.05 0.31
N GLY A 224 -1.09 5.44 0.48
CA GLY A 224 -2.12 5.90 1.43
C GLY A 224 -2.01 5.31 2.84
N GLY A 225 -1.35 4.17 3.04
CA GLY A 225 -1.46 3.38 4.26
C GLY A 225 -1.10 4.13 5.54
N ASN A 226 0.06 4.78 5.57
CA ASN A 226 0.52 5.58 6.70
C ASN A 226 -0.47 6.72 7.05
N TYR A 227 -1.17 7.25 6.05
CA TYR A 227 -2.06 8.40 6.19
C TYR A 227 -3.51 8.00 6.51
N MET A 228 -3.92 6.77 6.16
CA MET A 228 -5.26 6.24 6.43
C MET A 228 -5.32 5.44 7.73
N LEU A 229 -4.23 4.81 8.16
CA LEU A 229 -4.21 3.96 9.35
C LEU A 229 -3.82 4.70 10.63
N ARG A 230 -3.13 5.85 10.52
CA ARG A 230 -2.50 6.53 11.65
C ARG A 230 -3.06 7.92 11.88
N ARG A 231 -2.91 8.38 13.12
CA ARG A 231 -3.23 9.77 13.51
C ARG A 231 -2.10 10.70 13.06
N PHE A 232 -2.45 11.96 12.86
CA PHE A 232 -1.57 13.02 12.35
C PHE A 232 -0.16 13.02 12.97
N ARG A 233 0.00 12.93 14.29
CA ARG A 233 1.33 12.94 14.93
C ARG A 233 2.24 11.84 14.39
N THR A 234 1.74 10.61 14.30
CA THR A 234 2.50 9.47 13.78
C THR A 234 2.77 9.63 12.29
N THR A 235 1.78 10.10 11.53
CA THR A 235 1.92 10.39 10.11
C THR A 235 2.95 11.49 9.84
N PHE A 236 2.99 12.54 10.66
CA PHE A 236 3.98 13.60 10.60
C PHE A 236 5.40 13.08 10.90
N ASP A 237 5.54 12.19 11.88
CA ASP A 237 6.81 11.51 12.15
C ASP A 237 7.29 10.68 10.94
N LYS A 238 6.38 10.01 10.23
CA LYS A 238 6.69 9.31 8.98
C LYS A 238 7.10 10.25 7.86
N VAL A 239 6.44 11.40 7.70
CA VAL A 239 6.87 12.44 6.74
C VAL A 239 8.26 12.98 7.07
N ARG A 240 8.59 13.19 8.35
CA ARG A 240 9.97 13.54 8.76
C ARG A 240 10.96 12.44 8.39
N GLY A 241 10.57 11.18 8.56
CA GLY A 241 11.36 10.02 8.13
C GLY A 241 11.61 10.02 6.62
N LEU A 242 10.57 10.31 5.82
CA LEU A 242 10.64 10.43 4.36
C LEU A 242 11.57 11.55 3.92
N VAL A 243 11.46 12.75 4.53
CA VAL A 243 12.35 13.89 4.26
C VAL A 243 13.81 13.50 4.45
N ARG A 244 14.14 12.85 5.57
CA ARG A 244 15.51 12.39 5.84
C ARG A 244 15.97 11.35 4.83
N GLU A 245 15.04 10.58 4.26
CA GLU A 245 15.32 9.50 3.31
C GLU A 245 15.64 10.05 1.93
N ILE A 246 14.86 11.02 1.43
CA ILE A 246 15.07 11.59 0.10
C ILE A 246 16.09 12.73 0.10
N ASP A 247 16.35 13.35 1.25
CA ASP A 247 17.38 14.35 1.42
C ASP A 247 18.22 14.11 2.68
N PRO A 248 19.25 13.26 2.58
CA PRO A 248 20.21 13.04 3.65
C PRO A 248 21.00 14.30 4.05
N THR A 249 21.00 15.36 3.22
CA THR A 249 21.72 16.60 3.51
C THR A 249 20.99 17.52 4.48
N GLY A 250 19.69 17.28 4.71
CA GLY A 250 18.87 18.01 5.68
C GLY A 250 18.44 19.41 5.23
N LYS A 251 18.46 19.68 3.92
CA LYS A 251 17.97 20.93 3.31
C LYS A 251 16.45 20.95 3.16
N LEU A 252 15.85 19.79 2.91
CA LEU A 252 14.40 19.62 2.85
C LEU A 252 13.82 19.50 4.25
N THR A 253 12.62 20.03 4.39
CA THR A 253 11.75 19.93 5.55
C THR A 253 10.43 19.28 5.14
N PRO A 254 9.58 18.85 6.10
CA PRO A 254 8.25 18.35 5.78
C PRO A 254 7.40 19.30 4.93
N ARG A 255 7.62 20.62 5.02
CA ARG A 255 6.88 21.62 4.25
C ARG A 255 7.21 21.58 2.75
N ASP A 256 8.43 21.15 2.41
CA ASP A 256 8.90 21.13 1.02
C ASP A 256 8.27 20.00 0.18
N LEU A 257 7.67 19.00 0.84
CA LEU A 257 7.06 17.83 0.19
C LEU A 257 5.62 18.05 -0.26
N ASP A 258 4.98 19.17 0.14
CA ASP A 258 3.56 19.44 -0.10
C ASP A 258 2.64 18.23 0.17
N THR A 259 2.78 17.66 1.38
CA THR A 259 2.03 16.45 1.77
C THR A 259 0.52 16.66 1.65
N GLY A 260 0.01 17.87 1.88
CA GLY A 260 -1.41 18.17 1.70
C GLY A 260 -1.89 17.96 0.26
N ALA A 261 -1.15 18.47 -0.73
CA ALA A 261 -1.47 18.24 -2.14
C ALA A 261 -1.35 16.76 -2.52
N PHE A 262 -0.31 16.07 -2.02
CA PHE A 262 -0.14 14.64 -2.23
C PHE A 262 -1.35 13.82 -1.73
N LEU A 263 -1.81 14.07 -0.49
CA LEU A 263 -2.97 13.35 0.06
C LEU A 263 -4.28 13.65 -0.67
N ARG A 264 -4.45 14.88 -1.17
CA ARG A 264 -5.60 15.26 -2.00
C ARG A 264 -5.65 14.45 -3.30
N ALA A 265 -4.49 14.14 -3.87
CA ALA A 265 -4.33 13.43 -5.14
C ALA A 265 -4.58 11.92 -5.03
N ILE A 266 -4.43 11.32 -3.85
CA ILE A 266 -4.67 9.88 -3.65
C ILE A 266 -6.10 9.51 -4.05
N GLY A 267 -6.20 8.51 -4.93
CA GLY A 267 -7.48 8.02 -5.43
C GLY A 267 -8.18 8.92 -6.44
N ARG A 268 -7.55 10.01 -6.92
CA ARG A 268 -8.12 10.87 -7.96
C ARG A 268 -7.83 10.30 -9.36
N PRO A 269 -8.67 10.59 -10.37
CA PRO A 269 -8.50 10.05 -11.72
C PRO A 269 -7.09 10.17 -12.32
N PRO A 270 -6.35 11.30 -12.14
CA PRO A 270 -4.98 11.41 -12.66
C PRO A 270 -4.00 10.33 -12.14
N ALA A 271 -4.24 9.76 -10.96
CA ALA A 271 -3.39 8.71 -10.40
C ALA A 271 -3.52 7.35 -11.12
N PHE A 272 -4.54 7.19 -11.98
CA PHE A 272 -4.87 5.94 -12.66
C PHE A 272 -4.78 6.02 -14.19
N LEU A 273 -4.35 7.16 -14.75
CA LEU A 273 -4.31 7.34 -16.22
C LEU A 273 -3.44 6.29 -16.91
N GLU A 274 -2.27 6.01 -16.35
CA GLU A 274 -1.37 4.99 -16.89
C GLU A 274 -1.97 3.59 -16.75
N ASP A 275 -2.69 3.30 -15.66
CA ASP A 275 -3.35 2.00 -15.45
C ASP A 275 -4.46 1.75 -16.48
N VAL A 276 -5.28 2.77 -16.74
CA VAL A 276 -6.32 2.73 -17.77
C VAL A 276 -5.69 2.46 -19.14
N GLY A 277 -4.62 3.19 -19.48
CA GLY A 277 -3.92 3.01 -20.75
C GLY A 277 -3.29 1.62 -20.89
N VAL A 278 -2.71 1.07 -19.82
CA VAL A 278 -2.17 -0.30 -19.83
C VAL A 278 -3.31 -1.32 -19.97
N ALA A 279 -4.42 -1.16 -19.25
CA ALA A 279 -5.55 -2.06 -19.36
C ALA A 279 -6.11 -2.11 -20.79
N GLU A 280 -6.31 -0.94 -21.42
CA GLU A 280 -6.75 -0.85 -22.82
C GLU A 280 -5.77 -1.54 -23.78
N ARG A 281 -4.45 -1.33 -23.61
CA ARG A 281 -3.43 -1.93 -24.48
C ARG A 281 -3.20 -3.43 -24.25
N VAL A 282 -3.60 -3.96 -23.11
CA VAL A 282 -3.40 -5.38 -22.76
C VAL A 282 -4.66 -6.21 -23.01
N THR A 283 -5.83 -5.70 -22.64
CA THR A 283 -7.10 -6.46 -22.71
C THR A 283 -8.04 -5.94 -23.79
N GLY A 284 -7.77 -4.77 -24.37
CA GLY A 284 -8.69 -4.07 -25.25
C GLY A 284 -9.80 -3.30 -24.52
N SER A 285 -9.78 -3.25 -23.19
CA SER A 285 -10.77 -2.53 -22.38
C SER A 285 -10.17 -1.95 -21.08
N ALA A 286 -10.66 -0.78 -20.69
CA ALA A 286 -10.36 -0.16 -19.40
C ALA A 286 -11.10 -0.80 -18.22
N ASP A 287 -12.10 -1.69 -18.46
CA ASP A 287 -13.06 -2.16 -17.46
C ASP A 287 -12.43 -2.75 -16.19
N ALA A 288 -11.24 -3.36 -16.31
CA ALA A 288 -10.52 -3.92 -15.15
C ALA A 288 -10.11 -2.84 -14.13
N VAL A 289 -9.90 -1.60 -14.59
CA VAL A 289 -9.47 -0.46 -13.77
C VAL A 289 -10.64 0.49 -13.49
N LEU A 290 -11.67 0.48 -14.34
CA LEU A 290 -12.86 1.31 -14.13
C LEU A 290 -13.52 0.99 -12.79
N GLY A 291 -13.87 2.05 -12.07
CA GLY A 291 -14.44 1.94 -10.73
C GLY A 291 -13.40 1.81 -9.61
N ILE A 292 -12.09 1.77 -9.92
CA ILE A 292 -11.04 2.03 -8.94
C ILE A 292 -10.86 3.54 -8.86
N GLY A 293 -11.19 4.12 -7.71
CA GLY A 293 -11.18 5.55 -7.50
C GLY A 293 -11.63 5.91 -6.10
N ARG A 294 -11.53 7.19 -5.75
CA ARG A 294 -11.88 7.67 -4.40
C ARG A 294 -13.31 7.28 -4.01
N ASP A 295 -14.26 7.32 -4.95
CA ASP A 295 -15.65 6.92 -4.73
C ASP A 295 -15.79 5.44 -4.30
N MET A 296 -14.92 4.56 -4.79
CA MET A 296 -14.84 3.18 -4.31
C MET A 296 -14.41 3.15 -2.85
N LEU A 297 -13.35 3.89 -2.50
CA LEU A 297 -12.84 3.94 -1.13
C LEU A 297 -13.87 4.56 -0.16
N GLU A 298 -14.57 5.61 -0.58
CA GLU A 298 -15.66 6.23 0.18
C GLU A 298 -16.81 5.25 0.48
N ARG A 299 -17.13 4.38 -0.49
CA ARG A 299 -18.18 3.37 -0.33
C ARG A 299 -17.76 2.23 0.62
N ILE A 300 -16.53 1.73 0.50
CA ILE A 300 -16.09 0.51 1.23
C ILE A 300 -15.41 0.81 2.57
N ALA A 301 -14.81 2.00 2.71
CA ALA A 301 -14.01 2.39 3.86
C ALA A 301 -14.08 3.90 4.13
N PRO A 302 -15.30 4.45 4.39
CA PRO A 302 -15.47 5.88 4.65
C PRO A 302 -14.65 6.35 5.87
N ASP A 303 -14.37 5.47 6.82
CA ASP A 303 -13.52 5.75 7.98
C ASP A 303 -12.07 6.06 7.60
N LEU A 304 -11.54 5.37 6.58
CA LEU A 304 -10.19 5.60 6.05
C LEU A 304 -10.12 6.89 5.24
N VAL A 305 -11.16 7.19 4.44
CA VAL A 305 -11.25 8.47 3.70
C VAL A 305 -11.30 9.64 4.67
N HIS A 306 -12.15 9.55 5.70
CA HIS A 306 -12.23 10.58 6.72
C HIS A 306 -10.88 10.79 7.44
N ARG A 307 -10.15 9.71 7.72
CA ARG A 307 -8.80 9.81 8.30
C ARG A 307 -7.82 10.51 7.36
N LEU A 308 -7.84 10.16 6.08
CA LEU A 308 -7.00 10.77 5.04
C LEU A 308 -7.26 12.28 4.96
N GLU A 309 -8.53 12.69 4.87
CA GLU A 309 -8.96 14.09 4.81
C GLU A 309 -8.61 14.87 6.07
N THR A 310 -8.77 14.24 7.23
CA THR A 310 -8.36 14.85 8.52
C THR A 310 -6.86 15.12 8.52
N ASN A 311 -6.06 14.16 8.09
CA ASN A 311 -4.61 14.33 8.01
C ASN A 311 -4.22 15.37 6.95
N GLU A 312 -4.87 15.37 5.78
CA GLU A 312 -4.72 16.40 4.74
C GLU A 312 -4.94 17.81 5.30
N GLY A 313 -6.07 18.04 5.98
CA GLY A 313 -6.39 19.32 6.61
C GLY A 313 -5.34 19.74 7.64
N LEU A 314 -4.91 18.81 8.50
CA LEU A 314 -3.89 19.08 9.51
C LEU A 314 -2.51 19.39 8.91
N PHE A 315 -2.11 18.73 7.82
CA PHE A 315 -0.87 19.10 7.11
C PHE A 315 -0.97 20.52 6.54
N ASN A 316 -2.09 20.86 5.90
CA ASN A 316 -2.30 22.20 5.35
C ASN A 316 -2.30 23.28 6.43
N THR A 317 -2.88 23.02 7.61
CA THR A 317 -2.96 23.99 8.71
C THR A 317 -1.67 24.10 9.52
N ILE A 318 -1.04 22.97 9.86
CA ILE A 318 0.08 22.93 10.82
C ILE A 318 1.44 23.06 10.11
N VAL A 319 1.61 22.36 8.99
CA VAL A 319 2.88 22.37 8.22
C VAL A 319 2.88 23.51 7.20
N GLY A 320 1.70 23.86 6.70
CA GLY A 320 1.51 24.85 5.65
C GLY A 320 1.62 24.22 4.26
N THR A 321 1.16 24.95 3.25
CA THR A 321 1.37 24.58 1.85
C THR A 321 2.76 25.04 1.39
N LYS A 322 3.28 24.37 0.38
CA LYS A 322 4.46 24.85 -0.35
C LYS A 322 4.11 26.20 -0.99
N PRO A 323 4.93 27.26 -0.82
CA PRO A 323 4.70 28.50 -1.53
C PRO A 323 4.68 28.22 -3.04
N SER A 324 3.64 28.69 -3.73
CA SER A 324 3.63 28.72 -5.19
C SER A 324 4.88 29.46 -5.65
N ALA A 325 5.65 28.89 -6.59
CA ALA A 325 6.68 29.67 -7.25
C ALA A 325 6.00 30.86 -7.95
N PRO A 326 6.56 32.09 -7.84
CA PRO A 326 6.00 33.27 -8.49
C PRO A 326 6.01 33.17 -10.01
#